data_AF-A0A8E2GWZ5-F1
#
_entry.id   AF-A0A8E2GWZ5-F1
#
_cell.length_a   1.000
_cell.length_b   1.000
_cell.length_c   1.000
_cell.angle_alpha   90.00
_cell.angle_beta   90.00
_cell.angle_gamma   90.00
#
_symmetry.space_group_name_H-M   'P 1'
#
loop_
_entity.id
_entity.type
_entity.pdbx_description
1 polymer ?
#
loop_
_entity_poly.entity_id
_entity_poly.type
_entity_poly.pdbx_seq_one_letter_code
_entity_poly.pdbx_strand_id
1 'polypeptide(L)'
;MSEAQPTSPVSPEADNSGDIYNPVLRTIAQSEQRAALVPGLVRALLCSSAALVISLTGNIIQYWHATDVTREYFATDNGRLVRLAPTSQPAWSQSDVMTFGSMTLSEAFNLDFVHYRKQITTLAPRFSEAGFAGYVNALQASNILDTIKKEKFNLTATIGAGTLVNQGQMENGIWFWKFQYPV
;
A
#
# COMPACT_ATOMS: atom_id res chain seq x y z
N MET A 1 -53.45 -111.62 -18.41
CA MET A 1 -53.72 -110.96 -17.12
C MET A 1 -52.58 -109.97 -16.93
N SER A 2 -52.91 -108.67 -16.76
CA SER A 2 -52.12 -107.54 -16.20
C SER A 2 -50.58 -107.64 -16.15
N GLU A 3 -49.79 -106.69 -16.64
CA GLU A 3 -49.75 -105.28 -16.16
C GLU A 3 -48.99 -104.35 -17.13
N ALA A 4 -49.14 -103.03 -16.93
CA ALA A 4 -48.72 -101.93 -17.81
C ALA A 4 -47.44 -101.19 -17.36
N GLN A 5 -47.04 -100.17 -18.16
CA GLN A 5 -46.05 -99.07 -17.95
C GLN A 5 -44.63 -99.22 -18.54
N PRO A 6 -43.95 -98.10 -18.89
CA PRO A 6 -44.46 -96.93 -19.62
C PRO A 6 -43.50 -96.40 -20.72
N THR A 7 -44.08 -95.69 -21.68
CA THR A 7 -43.39 -94.77 -22.59
C THR A 7 -42.71 -93.62 -21.84
N SER A 8 -41.40 -93.45 -22.04
CA SER A 8 -40.70 -92.22 -21.64
C SER A 8 -41.24 -91.04 -22.46
N PRO A 9 -41.67 -89.94 -21.81
CA PRO A 9 -42.27 -88.81 -22.51
C PRO A 9 -41.20 -87.93 -23.15
N VAL A 10 -41.51 -87.42 -24.34
CA VAL A 10 -40.93 -86.19 -24.90
C VAL A 10 -41.18 -85.09 -23.88
N SER A 11 -40.11 -84.55 -23.30
CA SER A 11 -40.16 -83.39 -22.43
C SER A 11 -40.60 -82.18 -23.27
N PRO A 12 -41.67 -81.47 -22.89
CA PRO A 12 -42.05 -80.25 -23.56
C PRO A 12 -40.97 -79.19 -23.29
N GLU A 13 -40.46 -78.60 -24.36
CA GLU A 13 -39.55 -77.47 -24.33
C GLU A 13 -40.20 -76.36 -23.49
N ALA A 14 -39.68 -76.16 -22.28
CA ALA A 14 -40.19 -75.17 -21.35
C ALA A 14 -40.05 -73.79 -21.99
N ASP A 15 -41.18 -73.10 -22.18
CA ASP A 15 -41.27 -71.72 -22.64
C ASP A 15 -40.60 -70.78 -21.62
N ASN A 16 -39.27 -70.68 -21.70
CA ASN A 16 -38.42 -69.80 -20.89
C ASN A 16 -38.43 -68.34 -21.40
N SER A 17 -39.34 -67.99 -22.32
CA SER A 17 -39.38 -66.67 -22.93
C SER A 17 -39.70 -65.60 -21.88
N GLY A 18 -40.65 -65.88 -20.96
CA GLY A 18 -41.04 -64.96 -19.89
C GLY A 18 -39.93 -64.56 -18.92
N ASP A 19 -38.97 -65.45 -18.66
CA ASP A 19 -37.89 -65.22 -17.68
C ASP A 19 -36.78 -64.31 -18.25
N ILE A 20 -36.66 -64.20 -19.57
CA ILE A 20 -35.73 -63.28 -20.25
C ILE A 20 -36.36 -61.89 -20.42
N TYR A 21 -37.68 -61.78 -20.54
CA TYR A 21 -38.34 -60.48 -20.69
C TYR A 21 -38.38 -59.66 -19.41
N ASN A 22 -38.63 -60.27 -18.25
CA ASN A 22 -38.62 -59.57 -16.96
C ASN A 22 -37.33 -58.80 -16.66
N PRO A 23 -36.12 -59.37 -16.84
CA PRO A 23 -34.88 -58.66 -16.63
C PRO A 23 -34.62 -57.57 -17.68
N VAL A 24 -35.13 -57.73 -18.90
CA VAL A 24 -35.02 -56.71 -19.96
C VAL A 24 -35.97 -55.54 -19.69
N LEU A 25 -37.23 -55.81 -19.32
CA LEU A 25 -38.23 -54.80 -19.00
C LEU A 25 -37.81 -53.94 -17.80
N ARG A 26 -37.26 -54.55 -16.73
CA ARG A 26 -36.72 -53.78 -15.60
C ARG A 26 -35.53 -52.90 -16.02
N THR A 27 -34.66 -53.37 -16.93
CA THR A 27 -33.51 -52.56 -17.39
C THR A 27 -33.94 -51.41 -18.28
N ILE A 28 -34.97 -51.60 -19.11
CA ILE A 28 -35.56 -50.53 -19.93
C ILE A 28 -36.20 -49.49 -19.02
N ALA A 29 -37.07 -49.90 -18.08
CA ALA A 29 -37.70 -49.00 -17.12
C ALA A 29 -36.68 -48.23 -16.24
N GLN A 30 -35.59 -48.90 -15.82
CA GLN A 30 -34.50 -48.25 -15.10
C GLN A 30 -33.71 -47.27 -15.96
N SER A 31 -33.50 -47.57 -17.25
CA SER A 31 -32.80 -46.67 -18.17
C SER A 31 -33.60 -45.41 -18.49
N GLU A 32 -34.93 -45.50 -18.56
CA GLU A 32 -35.83 -44.37 -18.75
C GLU A 32 -35.84 -43.42 -17.54
N GLN A 33 -35.90 -43.99 -16.32
CA GLN A 33 -35.79 -43.20 -15.09
C GLN A 33 -34.44 -42.48 -15.00
N ARG A 34 -33.34 -43.16 -15.37
CA ARG A 34 -32.01 -42.54 -15.39
C ARG A 34 -31.93 -41.44 -16.44
N ALA A 35 -32.42 -41.68 -17.65
CA ALA A 35 -32.43 -40.72 -18.75
C ALA A 35 -33.24 -39.44 -18.43
N ALA A 36 -34.35 -39.58 -17.70
CA ALA A 36 -35.15 -38.44 -17.26
C ALA A 36 -34.45 -37.55 -16.21
N LEU A 37 -33.56 -38.13 -15.40
CA LEU A 37 -32.80 -37.42 -14.36
C LEU A 37 -31.53 -36.74 -14.88
N VAL A 38 -30.95 -37.22 -16.00
CA VAL A 38 -29.75 -36.64 -16.63
C VAL A 38 -29.89 -35.14 -16.94
N PRO A 39 -30.95 -34.64 -17.62
CA PRO A 39 -31.03 -33.22 -17.96
C PRO A 39 -31.16 -32.32 -16.72
N GLY A 40 -31.79 -32.81 -15.65
CA GLY A 40 -31.87 -32.09 -14.37
C GLY A 40 -30.51 -31.97 -13.69
N LEU A 41 -29.73 -33.06 -13.66
CA LEU A 41 -28.38 -33.09 -13.11
C LEU A 41 -27.41 -32.21 -13.93
N VAL A 42 -27.50 -32.26 -15.26
CA VAL A 42 -26.68 -31.42 -16.14
C VAL A 42 -26.99 -29.94 -15.92
N ARG A 43 -28.27 -29.55 -15.81
CA ARG A 43 -28.65 -28.17 -15.48
C ARG A 43 -28.14 -27.74 -14.11
N ALA A 44 -28.24 -28.60 -13.10
CA ALA A 44 -27.73 -28.31 -11.76
C ALA A 44 -26.21 -28.11 -11.73
N LEU A 45 -25.45 -28.95 -12.46
CA LEU A 45 -24.00 -28.83 -12.61
C LEU A 45 -23.59 -27.56 -13.37
N LEU A 46 -24.33 -27.18 -14.42
CA LEU A 46 -24.09 -25.93 -15.13
C LEU A 46 -24.37 -24.72 -14.23
N CYS A 47 -25.49 -24.72 -13.50
CA CYS A 47 -25.82 -23.66 -12.54
C CYS A 47 -24.78 -23.54 -11.42
N SER A 48 -24.30 -24.67 -10.87
CA SER A 48 -23.28 -24.65 -9.81
C SER A 48 -21.92 -24.16 -10.33
N SER A 49 -21.54 -24.54 -11.55
CA SER A 49 -20.32 -24.05 -12.19
C SER A 49 -20.37 -22.53 -12.43
N ALA A 50 -21.51 -22.01 -12.89
CA ALA A 50 -21.69 -20.57 -13.08
C ALA A 50 -21.66 -19.82 -11.74
N ALA A 51 -22.31 -20.36 -10.71
CA ALA A 51 -22.30 -19.78 -9.36
C ALA A 51 -20.87 -19.71 -8.76
N LEU A 52 -20.04 -20.74 -8.98
CA LEU A 52 -18.65 -20.76 -8.52
C LEU A 52 -17.81 -19.69 -9.23
N VAL A 53 -17.98 -19.50 -10.54
CA VAL A 53 -17.25 -18.46 -11.30
C VAL A 53 -17.62 -17.06 -10.80
N ILE A 54 -18.91 -16.81 -10.54
CA ILE A 54 -19.38 -15.53 -9.99
C ILE A 54 -18.79 -15.30 -8.59
N SER A 55 -18.79 -16.32 -7.73
CA SER A 55 -18.21 -16.25 -6.39
C SER A 55 -16.71 -15.95 -6.42
N LEU A 56 -15.95 -16.62 -7.30
CA LEU A 56 -14.52 -16.38 -7.44
C LEU A 56 -14.21 -14.96 -7.92
N THR A 57 -14.99 -14.46 -8.89
CA THR A 57 -14.85 -13.09 -9.40
C THR A 57 -15.14 -12.06 -8.31
N GLY A 58 -16.18 -12.29 -7.50
CA GLY A 58 -16.50 -11.44 -6.34
C GLY A 58 -15.38 -11.39 -5.31
N ASN A 59 -14.76 -12.53 -4.99
CA ASN A 59 -13.62 -12.60 -4.07
C ASN A 59 -12.40 -11.83 -4.60
N ILE A 60 -12.13 -11.90 -5.90
CA ILE A 60 -11.04 -11.14 -6.53
C ILE A 60 -11.31 -9.63 -6.42
N ILE A 61 -12.52 -9.18 -6.78
CA ILE A 61 -12.89 -7.76 -6.67
C ILE A 61 -12.79 -7.28 -5.21
N GLN A 62 -13.27 -8.08 -4.27
CA GLN A 62 -13.18 -7.77 -2.84
C GLN A 62 -11.73 -7.70 -2.36
N TYR A 63 -10.86 -8.59 -2.83
CA TYR A 63 -9.43 -8.57 -2.51
C TYR A 63 -8.73 -7.33 -3.06
N TRP A 64 -9.02 -6.94 -4.30
CA TRP A 64 -8.49 -5.71 -4.90
C TRP A 64 -8.95 -4.48 -4.12
N HIS A 65 -10.25 -4.37 -3.84
CA HIS A 65 -10.80 -3.26 -3.09
C HIS A 65 -10.29 -3.22 -1.63
N ALA A 66 -9.99 -4.37 -1.02
CA ALA A 66 -9.42 -4.43 0.32
C ALA A 66 -7.91 -4.09 0.35
N THR A 67 -7.20 -4.35 -0.74
CA THR A 67 -5.75 -4.06 -0.85
C THR A 67 -5.50 -2.58 -1.13
N ASP A 68 -6.42 -1.90 -1.84
CA ASP A 68 -6.39 -0.46 -2.08
C ASP A 68 -6.83 0.40 -0.88
N VAL A 69 -7.11 -0.21 0.28
CA VAL A 69 -7.39 0.56 1.50
C VAL A 69 -6.08 1.13 2.03
N THR A 70 -5.82 2.38 1.66
CA THR A 70 -4.80 3.24 2.26
C THR A 70 -4.99 3.23 3.77
N ARG A 71 -4.09 2.55 4.48
CA ARG A 71 -4.12 2.42 5.94
C ARG A 71 -3.85 3.80 6.54
N GLU A 72 -4.91 4.50 6.94
CA GLU A 72 -4.81 5.77 7.66
C GLU A 72 -4.33 5.48 9.09
N TYR A 73 -3.09 5.83 9.41
CA TYR A 73 -2.54 5.72 10.75
C TYR A 73 -2.89 6.99 11.54
N PHE A 74 -3.64 6.82 12.62
CA PHE A 74 -3.94 7.89 13.57
C PHE A 74 -2.95 7.79 14.73
N ALA A 75 -2.18 8.86 14.98
CA ALA A 75 -1.48 9.05 16.25
C ALA A 75 -2.23 10.11 17.07
N THR A 76 -2.41 9.82 18.36
CA THR A 76 -2.99 10.75 19.33
C THR A 76 -1.86 11.59 19.91
N ASP A 77 -1.86 12.90 19.64
CA ASP A 77 -1.09 13.89 20.38
C ASP A 77 -2.07 14.83 21.09
N ASN A 78 -2.01 14.88 22.42
CA ASN A 78 -2.81 15.75 23.28
C ASN A 78 -4.34 15.78 23.01
N GLY A 79 -4.95 14.62 22.73
CA GLY A 79 -6.41 14.50 22.58
C GLY A 79 -6.98 15.09 21.28
N ARG A 80 -6.14 15.48 20.31
CA ARG A 80 -6.55 15.80 18.94
C ARG A 80 -6.07 14.71 17.99
N LEU A 81 -6.99 14.20 17.17
CA LEU A 81 -6.67 13.32 16.04
C LEU A 81 -5.91 14.14 14.98
N VAL A 82 -4.61 13.88 14.84
CA VAL A 82 -3.80 14.43 13.74
C VAL A 82 -3.63 13.34 12.69
N ARG A 83 -4.03 13.62 11.45
CA ARG A 83 -3.80 12.72 10.31
C ARG A 83 -2.28 12.66 10.07
N LEU A 84 -1.66 11.50 10.24
CA LEU A 84 -0.29 11.29 9.78
C LEU A 84 -0.32 11.24 8.25
N ALA A 85 0.22 12.27 7.60
CA ALA A 85 0.38 12.28 6.15
C ALA A 85 1.24 11.07 5.74
N PRO A 86 0.90 10.38 4.63
CA PRO A 86 1.67 9.23 4.17
C PRO A 86 3.11 9.64 3.81
N THR A 87 4.07 8.78 4.15
CA THR A 87 5.53 8.83 3.92
C THR A 87 5.97 8.94 2.44
N SER A 88 5.09 9.36 1.53
CA SER A 88 5.38 9.70 0.13
C SER A 88 5.55 11.20 -0.10
N GLN A 89 5.31 12.02 0.92
CA GLN A 89 5.50 13.47 0.90
C GLN A 89 6.64 13.85 1.83
N PRO A 90 7.41 14.92 1.52
CA PRO A 90 8.46 15.39 2.40
C PRO A 90 7.89 15.59 3.81
N ALA A 91 8.62 15.12 4.83
CA ALA A 91 8.19 15.19 6.23
C ALA A 91 7.92 16.64 6.71
N TRP A 92 8.42 17.62 5.96
CA TRP A 92 8.19 19.05 6.16
C TRP A 92 7.60 19.70 4.91
N SER A 93 6.66 20.61 5.11
CA SER A 93 6.13 21.41 4.01
C SER A 93 7.17 22.43 3.53
N GLN A 94 7.06 22.89 2.29
CA GLN A 94 7.93 23.94 1.75
C GLN A 94 7.93 25.20 2.65
N SER A 95 6.76 25.57 3.19
CA SER A 95 6.63 26.69 4.12
C SER A 95 7.43 26.46 5.40
N ASP A 96 7.40 25.25 5.97
CA ASP A 96 8.13 24.94 7.20
C ASP A 96 9.65 25.05 6.98
N VAL A 97 10.16 24.53 5.86
CA VAL A 97 11.58 24.62 5.52
C VAL A 97 11.98 26.08 5.23
N MET A 98 11.10 26.84 4.57
CA MET A 98 11.33 28.27 4.32
C MET A 98 11.42 29.07 5.62
N THR A 99 10.49 28.84 6.56
CA THR A 99 10.50 29.49 7.88
C THR A 99 11.71 29.04 8.71
N PHE A 100 12.09 27.77 8.64
CA PHE A 100 13.32 27.27 9.25
C PHE A 100 14.55 28.04 8.75
N GLY A 101 14.66 28.25 7.44
CA GLY A 101 15.77 29.00 6.85
C GLY A 101 15.78 30.46 7.29
N SER A 102 14.62 31.15 7.28
CA SER A 102 14.55 32.56 7.71
C SER A 102 14.88 32.74 9.19
N MET A 103 14.39 31.85 10.07
CA MET A 103 14.73 31.88 11.50
C MET A 103 16.22 31.63 11.73
N THR A 104 16.79 30.62 11.04
CA THR A 104 18.21 30.29 11.16
C THR A 104 19.09 31.45 10.69
N LEU A 105 18.76 32.09 9.57
CA LEU A 105 19.49 33.26 9.06
C LEU A 105 19.35 34.47 9.99
N SER A 106 18.15 34.69 10.55
CA SER A 106 17.92 35.74 11.53
C SER A 106 18.79 35.53 12.76
N GLU A 107 18.89 34.32 13.28
CA GLU A 107 19.78 34.04 14.42
C GLU A 107 21.27 34.11 14.04
N ALA A 108 21.64 33.70 12.83
CA ALA A 108 23.02 33.70 12.35
C ALA A 108 23.59 35.12 12.17
N PHE A 109 22.78 36.05 11.67
CA PHE A 109 23.20 37.43 11.42
C PHE A 109 22.81 38.41 12.52
N ASN A 110 22.29 37.94 13.66
CA ASN A 110 22.07 38.75 14.86
C ASN A 110 23.08 38.36 15.96
N LEU A 111 24.27 38.96 15.90
CA LEU A 111 25.40 38.61 16.76
C LEU A 111 25.75 39.74 17.73
N ASP A 112 25.97 39.36 18.99
CA ASP A 112 26.42 40.22 20.08
C ASP A 112 27.93 40.11 20.23
N PHE A 113 28.65 41.24 20.33
CA PHE A 113 30.10 41.26 20.53
C PHE A 113 30.59 40.48 21.76
N VAL A 114 29.76 40.35 22.80
CA VAL A 114 30.08 39.57 24.01
C VAL A 114 29.87 38.08 23.79
N HIS A 115 28.76 37.71 23.15
CA HIS A 115 28.26 36.33 23.11
C HIS A 115 28.39 35.64 21.74
N TYR A 116 28.98 36.30 20.73
CA TYR A 116 29.02 35.80 19.35
C TYR A 116 29.53 34.36 19.22
N ARG A 117 30.55 33.96 20.00
CA ARG A 117 31.09 32.59 19.99
C ARG A 117 30.03 31.56 20.37
N LYS A 118 29.28 31.85 21.44
CA LYS A 118 28.22 30.97 21.92
C LYS A 118 27.08 30.92 20.89
N GLN A 119 26.68 32.08 20.36
CA GLN A 119 25.62 32.17 19.34
C GLN A 119 25.98 31.37 18.08
N ILE A 120 27.21 31.49 17.58
CA ILE A 120 27.72 30.72 16.43
C ILE A 120 27.72 29.22 16.72
N THR A 121 28.22 28.79 17.88
CA THR A 121 28.26 27.36 18.23
C THR A 121 26.87 26.76 18.44
N THR A 122 25.92 27.52 19.01
CA THR A 122 24.53 27.08 19.18
C THR A 122 23.84 26.82 17.84
N LEU A 123 24.27 27.49 16.76
CA LEU A 123 23.73 27.28 15.42
C LEU A 123 24.35 26.08 14.69
N ALA A 124 25.45 25.50 15.17
CA ALA A 124 26.12 24.38 14.50
C ALA A 124 25.18 23.22 14.12
N PRO A 125 24.20 22.79 14.97
CA PRO A 125 23.26 21.72 14.61
C PRO A 125 22.28 22.06 13.47
N ARG A 126 22.12 23.34 13.12
CA ARG A 126 21.23 23.80 12.04
C ARG A 126 21.89 23.71 10.65
N PHE A 127 23.20 23.47 10.61
CA PHE A 127 23.98 23.40 9.39
C PHE A 127 24.58 22.00 9.21
N SER A 128 24.84 21.64 7.95
CA SER A 128 25.78 20.56 7.66
C SER A 128 27.21 21.04 7.94
N GLU A 129 28.16 20.11 8.08
CA GLU A 129 29.57 20.43 8.30
C GLU A 129 30.13 21.39 7.21
N ALA A 130 29.84 21.09 5.94
CA ALA A 130 30.21 21.95 4.82
C ALA A 130 29.48 23.30 4.84
N GLY A 131 28.20 23.32 5.23
CA GLY A 131 27.40 24.54 5.33
C GLY A 131 27.90 25.48 6.44
N PHE A 132 28.28 24.92 7.59
CA PHE A 132 28.82 25.68 8.71
C PHE A 132 30.18 26.30 8.38
N ALA A 133 31.05 25.53 7.71
CA ALA A 133 32.33 26.06 7.21
C ALA A 133 32.12 27.23 6.22
N GLY A 134 31.14 27.11 5.31
CA GLY A 134 30.76 28.19 4.40
C GLY A 134 30.26 29.44 5.12
N TYR A 135 29.43 29.28 6.16
CA TYR A 135 28.96 30.37 7.01
C TYR A 135 30.10 31.10 7.72
N VAL A 136 30.99 30.37 8.39
CA VAL A 136 32.15 30.97 9.09
C VAL A 136 33.08 31.69 8.10
N ASN A 137 33.32 31.10 6.94
CA ASN A 137 34.10 31.73 5.89
C ASN A 137 33.45 33.03 5.39
N ALA A 138 32.13 33.03 5.17
CA ALA A 138 31.42 34.25 4.76
C ALA A 138 31.55 35.38 5.81
N LEU A 139 31.46 35.06 7.09
CA LEU A 139 31.68 36.04 8.18
C LEU A 139 33.11 36.58 8.21
N GLN A 140 34.09 35.73 7.95
CA GLN A 140 35.50 36.12 7.92
C GLN A 140 35.83 36.94 6.67
N ALA A 141 35.33 36.54 5.50
CA ALA A 141 35.51 37.24 4.23
C ALA A 141 34.86 38.63 4.24
N SER A 142 33.75 38.78 4.96
CA SER A 142 33.04 40.06 5.12
C SER A 142 33.66 40.95 6.22
N ASN A 143 34.78 40.53 6.82
CA ASN A 143 35.45 41.20 7.93
C ASN A 143 34.56 41.42 9.19
N ILE A 144 33.39 40.78 9.25
CA ILE A 144 32.40 40.95 10.31
C ILE A 144 32.95 40.48 11.65
N LEU A 145 33.62 39.32 11.67
CA LEU A 145 34.22 38.77 12.90
C LEU A 145 35.26 39.72 13.52
N ASP A 146 36.04 40.39 12.67
CA ASP A 146 37.07 41.33 13.10
C ASP A 146 36.45 42.63 13.62
N THR A 147 35.43 43.16 12.93
CA THR A 147 34.65 44.33 13.36
C THR A 147 33.94 44.09 14.70
N ILE A 148 33.24 42.95 14.85
CA ILE A 148 32.57 42.58 16.11
C ILE A 148 33.60 42.47 17.25
N LYS A 149 34.76 41.85 16.99
CA LYS A 149 35.77 41.61 18.04
C LYS A 149 36.56 42.87 18.42
N LYS A 150 37.00 43.67 17.44
CA LYS A 150 37.90 44.81 17.64
C LYS A 150 37.12 46.08 17.97
N GLU A 151 36.00 46.32 17.28
CA GLU A 151 35.22 47.55 17.36
C GLU A 151 34.02 47.42 18.31
N LYS A 152 33.76 46.20 18.82
CA LYS A 152 32.66 45.90 19.76
C LYS A 152 31.28 46.25 19.21
N PHE A 153 31.10 46.10 17.90
CA PHE A 153 29.81 46.30 17.26
C PHE A 153 28.95 45.04 17.34
N ASN A 154 27.64 45.26 17.45
CA ASN A 154 26.65 44.22 17.26
C ASN A 154 26.25 44.16 15.79
N LEU A 155 26.07 42.96 15.28
CA LEU A 155 25.50 42.74 13.96
C LEU A 155 24.00 42.54 14.12
N THR A 156 23.22 43.30 13.37
CA THR A 156 21.77 43.12 13.29
C THR A 156 21.35 43.05 11.82
N ALA A 157 20.64 41.99 11.44
CA ALA A 157 20.11 41.85 10.09
C ALA A 157 18.61 41.49 10.14
N THR A 158 17.86 42.04 9.20
CA THR A 158 16.43 41.73 9.02
C THR A 158 16.27 40.88 7.78
N ILE A 159 15.89 39.62 7.97
CA ILE A 159 15.69 38.68 6.87
C ILE A 159 14.25 38.81 6.36
N GLY A 160 14.09 39.14 5.08
CA GLY A 160 12.76 39.21 4.47
C GLY A 160 12.21 37.83 4.10
N ALA A 161 11.01 37.82 3.50
CA ALA A 161 10.38 36.58 3.03
C ALA A 161 11.25 35.94 1.93
N GLY A 162 11.60 34.67 2.13
CA GLY A 162 12.37 33.90 1.16
C GLY A 162 11.53 33.51 -0.05
N THR A 163 12.20 33.28 -1.18
CA THR A 163 11.60 32.70 -2.39
C THR A 163 12.22 31.34 -2.67
N LEU A 164 11.39 30.40 -3.16
CA LEU A 164 11.88 29.10 -3.60
C LEU A 164 12.55 29.27 -4.97
N VAL A 165 13.83 28.92 -5.04
CA VAL A 165 14.61 28.93 -6.29
C VAL A 165 14.54 27.57 -6.97
N ASN A 166 14.71 26.49 -6.21
CA ASN A 166 14.71 25.13 -6.74
C ASN A 166 14.35 24.13 -5.63
N GLN A 167 13.78 22.99 -6.02
CA GLN A 167 13.55 21.85 -5.13
C GLN A 167 13.68 20.55 -5.92
N GLY A 168 14.03 19.47 -5.24
CA GLY A 168 14.09 18.16 -5.87
C GLY A 168 14.65 17.09 -4.95
N GLN A 169 14.90 15.93 -5.54
CA GLN A 169 15.52 14.81 -4.85
C GLN A 169 16.94 14.64 -5.36
N MET A 170 17.89 14.52 -4.43
CA MET A 170 19.28 14.19 -4.75
C MET A 170 19.39 12.69 -5.07
N GLU A 171 20.47 12.27 -5.75
CA GLU A 171 20.68 10.87 -6.17
C GLU A 171 20.63 9.85 -5.02
N ASN A 172 20.93 10.29 -3.80
CA ASN A 172 20.87 9.50 -2.57
C ASN A 172 19.45 9.39 -1.97
N GLY A 173 18.43 9.90 -2.66
CA GLY A 173 17.05 9.89 -2.22
C GLY A 173 16.67 10.99 -1.22
N ILE A 174 17.60 11.86 -0.82
CA ILE A 174 17.34 12.97 0.11
C ILE A 174 16.69 14.12 -0.63
N TRP A 175 15.57 14.62 -0.11
CA TRP A 175 14.91 15.81 -0.65
C TRP A 175 15.66 17.08 -0.24
N PHE A 176 15.83 18.01 -1.18
CA PHE A 176 16.45 19.30 -0.93
C PHE A 176 15.57 20.45 -1.40
N TRP A 177 15.74 21.60 -0.74
CA TRP A 177 15.15 22.86 -1.13
C TRP A 177 16.25 23.93 -1.20
N LYS A 178 16.17 24.78 -2.22
CA LYS A 178 17.03 25.94 -2.41
C LYS A 178 16.17 27.19 -2.30
N PHE A 179 16.42 27.97 -1.27
CA PHE A 179 15.75 29.24 -1.03
C PHE A 179 16.71 30.40 -1.22
N GLN A 180 16.17 31.56 -1.58
CA GLN A 180 16.88 32.83 -1.60
C GLN A 180 16.16 33.81 -0.68
N TYR A 181 16.94 34.46 0.19
CA TYR A 181 16.42 35.43 1.14
C TYR A 181 17.06 36.79 0.88
N PRO A 182 16.28 37.89 0.89
CA PRO A 182 16.85 39.23 0.98
C PRO A 182 17.34 39.46 2.41
N VAL A 183 18.56 39.99 2.53
CA VAL A 183 19.28 40.27 3.78
C VAL A 183 19.78 41.70 3.77
#